data_AF-L1NZP5-F1
#
_entry.id   AF-L1NZP5-F1
#
_cell.length_a   1.000
_cell.length_b   1.000
_cell.length_c   1.000
_cell.angle_alpha   90.00
_cell.angle_beta   90.00
_cell.angle_gamma   90.00
#
_symmetry.space_group_name_H-M   'P 1'
#
loop_
_entity.id
_entity.type
_entity.pdbx_description
1 polymer ?
#
loop_
_entity_poly.entity_id
_entity_poly.type
_entity_poly.pdbx_seq_one_letter_code
_entity_poly.pdbx_strand_id
1 'polypeptide(L)'
;MSVYGSSNALKAAWRGTDLGFSNLALARNDGLLVLDEIGEAHPKTISKTAYSVINGKSKTQGAKDGGNRAAQEWRVLLFSTGEYALKNYMERAGETWEAGQNVRLPSIPAATLHGIYENLHGFPNGAALSDHLKAAAQKYHGTAIRAWAAKLQTIPADTVRAALAAFLATLPDLDGQACRVARRFALAAAALELSAEITGLPAGIGTAGIKQCFEDWFAANSAGKYEDRQIIRNMTAFMQQHAHGLRFSDWNTECTNKDHAGYRRPSPDAAANAAGMDEYWIIPFVFEEEIMQGADKEKACTVLHGIGWLAKPQDGRRWKFQKRGKGRFYVLIGAEPPDSDDGQE
;
A
#
# COMPACT_ATOMS: atom_id res chain seq x y z
N MET A 1 -8.06 12.85 16.57
CA MET A 1 -8.05 12.66 18.04
C MET A 1 -8.89 13.67 18.80
N SER A 2 -8.86 14.96 18.43
CA SER A 2 -9.63 16.04 19.09
C SER A 2 -11.12 15.71 19.30
N VAL A 3 -11.75 14.93 18.41
CA VAL A 3 -13.13 14.43 18.58
C VAL A 3 -13.35 13.74 19.92
N TYR A 4 -12.41 12.87 20.32
CA TYR A 4 -12.50 12.04 21.52
C TYR A 4 -11.91 12.72 22.77
N GLY A 5 -10.89 13.57 22.61
CA GLY A 5 -10.20 14.19 23.73
C GLY A 5 -8.81 14.71 23.38
N SER A 6 -8.01 14.98 24.42
CA SER A 6 -6.66 15.53 24.27
C SER A 6 -5.75 14.54 23.55
N SER A 7 -5.07 14.99 22.49
CA SER A 7 -4.11 14.17 21.74
C SER A 7 -3.03 13.58 22.64
N ASN A 8 -2.54 14.31 23.65
CA ASN A 8 -1.48 13.84 24.55
C ASN A 8 -1.92 12.66 25.42
N ALA A 9 -3.21 12.58 25.78
CA ALA A 9 -3.75 11.47 26.55
C ALA A 9 -4.18 10.29 25.66
N LEU A 10 -4.54 10.58 24.40
CA LEU A 10 -5.11 9.58 23.49
C LEU A 10 -4.08 8.87 22.62
N LYS A 11 -2.97 9.54 22.29
CA LYS A 11 -1.90 9.03 21.45
C LYS A 11 -1.06 8.01 22.22
N ALA A 12 -0.83 6.85 21.61
CA ALA A 12 0.19 5.90 22.03
C ALA A 12 1.18 5.71 20.88
N ALA A 13 2.43 5.39 21.16
CA ALA A 13 3.41 5.03 20.15
C ALA A 13 3.36 3.53 19.85
N TRP A 14 3.88 3.10 18.70
CA TRP A 14 4.16 1.69 18.41
C TRP A 14 5.36 1.14 19.22
N ARG A 15 5.33 1.34 20.53
CA ARG A 15 6.36 0.89 21.45
C ARG A 15 5.71 0.16 22.62
N GLY A 16 5.71 -1.16 22.55
CA GLY A 16 5.05 -1.98 23.56
C GLY A 16 5.11 -3.48 23.25
N THR A 17 4.43 -4.25 24.10
CA THR A 17 4.25 -5.70 23.92
C THR A 17 2.85 -6.01 23.41
N ASP A 18 2.64 -7.18 22.80
CA ASP A 18 1.32 -7.64 22.33
C ASP A 18 0.24 -7.54 23.43
N LEU A 19 0.60 -7.85 24.68
CA LEU A 19 -0.30 -7.73 25.84
C LEU A 19 -0.59 -6.26 26.19
N GLY A 20 0.42 -5.40 26.15
CA GLY A 20 0.25 -3.96 26.35
C GLY A 20 -0.71 -3.34 25.34
N PHE A 21 -0.57 -3.68 24.06
CA PHE A 21 -1.48 -3.21 23.02
C PHE A 21 -2.90 -3.79 23.16
N SER A 22 -3.04 -5.05 23.59
CA SER A 22 -4.35 -5.63 23.91
C SER A 22 -5.04 -4.86 25.04
N ASN A 23 -4.29 -4.50 26.10
CA ASN A 23 -4.81 -3.69 27.20
C ASN A 23 -5.19 -2.27 26.76
N LEU A 24 -4.39 -1.66 25.88
CA LEU A 24 -4.72 -0.37 25.27
C LEU A 24 -6.01 -0.44 24.45
N ALA A 25 -6.18 -1.50 23.66
CA ALA A 25 -7.40 -1.70 22.87
C ALA A 25 -8.63 -1.91 23.77
N LEU A 26 -8.49 -2.68 24.86
CA LEU A 26 -9.54 -2.84 25.87
C LEU A 26 -9.95 -1.52 26.52
N ALA A 27 -8.97 -0.70 26.91
CA ALA A 27 -9.21 0.61 27.49
C ALA A 27 -9.88 1.59 26.50
N ARG A 28 -9.88 1.27 25.20
CA ARG A 28 -10.48 2.06 24.12
C ARG A 28 -11.62 1.33 23.41
N ASN A 29 -12.22 0.33 24.07
CA ASN A 29 -13.32 -0.43 23.49
C ASN A 29 -14.45 0.49 22.99
N ASP A 30 -15.00 0.17 21.83
CA ASP A 30 -15.97 0.96 21.07
C ASP A 30 -15.49 2.37 20.66
N GLY A 31 -14.18 2.60 20.72
CA GLY A 31 -13.54 3.88 20.43
C GLY A 31 -12.45 3.81 19.37
N LEU A 32 -11.68 4.90 19.33
CA LEU A 32 -10.52 5.07 18.46
C LEU A 32 -9.23 4.75 19.23
N LEU A 33 -8.42 3.86 18.67
CA LEU A 33 -7.05 3.61 19.11
C LEU A 33 -6.10 4.24 18.07
N VAL A 34 -5.24 5.15 18.51
CA VAL A 34 -4.23 5.79 17.66
C VAL A 34 -2.85 5.33 18.09
N LEU A 35 -2.14 4.68 17.16
CA LEU A 35 -0.76 4.25 17.34
C LEU A 35 0.16 5.03 16.39
N ASP A 36 0.98 5.89 16.96
CA ASP A 36 1.89 6.78 16.23
C ASP A 36 3.19 6.05 15.90
N GLU A 37 3.74 6.36 14.73
CA GLU A 37 5.02 5.91 14.19
C GLU A 37 5.24 4.39 14.21
N ILE A 38 4.60 3.70 13.25
CA ILE A 38 4.69 2.23 13.13
C ILE A 38 6.12 1.71 13.01
N GLY A 39 7.07 2.53 12.54
CA GLY A 39 8.49 2.20 12.48
C GLY A 39 9.17 2.01 13.84
N GLU A 40 8.56 2.44 14.95
CA GLU A 40 9.12 2.22 16.30
C GLU A 40 9.03 0.76 16.77
N ALA A 41 8.15 -0.04 16.17
CA ALA A 41 7.98 -1.45 16.52
C ALA A 41 8.80 -2.37 15.62
N HIS A 42 9.28 -3.47 16.21
CA HIS A 42 9.81 -4.58 15.42
C HIS A 42 8.69 -5.17 14.53
N PRO A 43 8.94 -5.45 13.24
CA PRO A 43 7.97 -6.01 12.28
C PRO A 43 7.13 -7.18 12.81
N LYS A 44 7.78 -8.15 13.46
CA LYS A 44 7.10 -9.28 14.13
C LYS A 44 6.09 -8.86 15.21
N THR A 45 6.37 -7.80 15.97
CA THR A 45 5.43 -7.22 16.96
C THR A 45 4.26 -6.57 16.25
N ILE A 46 4.51 -5.83 15.17
CA ILE A 46 3.45 -5.20 14.36
C ILE A 46 2.50 -6.26 13.80
N SER A 47 3.03 -7.32 13.20
CA SER A 47 2.22 -8.42 12.64
C SER A 47 1.32 -9.08 13.68
N LYS A 48 1.87 -9.42 14.84
CA LYS A 48 1.11 -10.03 15.94
C LYS A 48 0.09 -9.06 16.54
N THR A 49 0.51 -7.84 16.84
CA THR A 49 -0.32 -6.82 17.47
C THR A 49 -1.45 -6.36 16.55
N ALA A 50 -1.17 -6.07 15.27
CA ALA A 50 -2.20 -5.71 14.31
C ALA A 50 -3.24 -6.84 14.20
N TYR A 51 -2.79 -8.09 14.15
CA TYR A 51 -3.71 -9.24 14.12
C TYR A 51 -4.56 -9.33 15.39
N SER A 52 -3.98 -9.29 16.58
CA SER A 52 -4.73 -9.45 17.84
C SER A 52 -5.65 -8.26 18.12
N VAL A 53 -5.16 -7.02 17.96
CA VAL A 53 -5.92 -5.79 18.20
C VAL A 53 -7.10 -5.69 17.24
N ILE A 54 -6.91 -5.99 15.96
CA ILE A 54 -7.99 -5.89 14.96
C ILE A 54 -9.00 -7.04 15.13
N ASN A 55 -8.56 -8.22 15.57
CA ASN A 55 -9.48 -9.34 15.81
C ASN A 55 -10.35 -9.16 17.06
N GLY A 56 -9.97 -8.24 17.97
CA GLY A 56 -10.85 -7.85 19.07
C GLY A 56 -10.88 -8.83 20.23
N LYS A 57 -9.89 -9.72 20.37
CA LYS A 57 -9.88 -10.73 21.44
C LYS A 57 -8.51 -10.88 22.08
N SER A 58 -8.50 -10.98 23.40
CA SER A 58 -7.31 -11.33 24.18
C SER A 58 -6.90 -12.78 23.92
N LYS A 59 -5.61 -13.07 24.04
CA LYS A 59 -5.11 -14.46 24.06
C LYS A 59 -5.75 -15.21 25.23
N THR A 60 -6.22 -16.43 24.98
CA THR A 60 -6.70 -17.33 26.03
C THR A 60 -5.62 -17.61 27.05
N GLN A 61 -5.94 -17.45 28.33
CA GLN A 61 -5.03 -17.68 29.45
C GLN A 61 -5.66 -18.69 30.42
N GLY A 62 -4.87 -19.67 30.88
CA GLY A 62 -5.30 -20.58 31.94
C GLY A 62 -5.50 -19.85 33.27
N ALA A 63 -6.48 -20.30 34.05
CA ALA A 63 -6.68 -19.84 35.43
C ALA A 63 -5.86 -20.69 36.41
N LYS A 64 -5.48 -20.10 37.55
CA LYS A 64 -4.65 -20.78 38.57
C LYS A 64 -5.37 -21.98 39.19
N ASP A 65 -6.68 -21.89 39.32
CA ASP A 65 -7.53 -22.88 39.99
C ASP A 65 -8.18 -23.87 39.02
N GLY A 66 -7.71 -23.94 37.77
CA GLY A 66 -8.27 -24.75 36.70
C GLY A 66 -9.19 -23.98 35.75
N GLY A 67 -9.30 -24.44 34.50
CA GLY A 67 -10.05 -23.75 33.44
C GLY A 67 -9.30 -22.57 32.83
N ASN A 68 -10.02 -21.68 32.14
CA ASN A 68 -9.48 -20.47 31.51
C ASN A 68 -9.97 -19.21 32.24
N ARG A 69 -9.13 -18.16 32.26
CA ARG A 69 -9.56 -16.80 32.62
C ARG A 69 -10.64 -16.32 31.66
N ALA A 70 -11.48 -15.41 32.13
CA ALA A 70 -12.49 -14.74 31.29
C ALA A 70 -11.81 -14.10 30.07
N ALA A 71 -12.28 -14.48 28.89
CA ALA A 71 -11.81 -13.88 27.64
C ALA A 71 -12.22 -12.41 27.62
N GLN A 72 -11.26 -11.54 27.35
CA GLN A 72 -11.53 -10.13 27.14
C GLN A 72 -11.72 -9.88 25.65
N GLU A 73 -12.76 -9.15 25.29
CA GLU A 73 -13.10 -8.79 23.92
C GLU A 73 -13.22 -7.28 23.79
N TRP A 74 -12.88 -6.75 22.61
CA TRP A 74 -12.99 -5.35 22.27
C TRP A 74 -13.32 -5.15 20.80
N ARG A 75 -13.80 -3.96 20.47
CA ARG A 75 -14.03 -3.48 19.12
C ARG A 75 -13.45 -2.08 19.03
N VAL A 76 -12.37 -1.92 18.26
CA VAL A 76 -11.72 -0.62 18.10
C VAL A 76 -11.53 -0.30 16.62
N LEU A 77 -11.60 0.98 16.29
CA LEU A 77 -11.02 1.47 15.05
C LEU A 77 -9.56 1.83 15.34
N LEU A 78 -8.62 1.10 14.71
CA LEU A 78 -7.20 1.38 14.81
C LEU A 78 -6.79 2.34 13.69
N PHE A 79 -6.15 3.44 14.05
CA PHE A 79 -5.49 4.35 13.13
C PHE A 79 -4.00 4.41 13.46
N SER A 80 -3.16 4.36 12.43
CA SER A 80 -1.70 4.37 12.58
C SER A 80 -1.05 5.30 11.58
N THR A 81 0.09 5.85 11.95
CA THR A 81 0.97 6.66 11.10
C THR A 81 2.28 5.91 10.81
N GLY A 82 2.96 6.28 9.73
CA GLY A 82 4.26 5.76 9.36
C GLY A 82 4.73 6.35 8.03
N GLU A 83 6.05 6.35 7.81
CA GLU A 83 6.66 6.92 6.60
C GLU A 83 6.46 6.04 5.35
N TYR A 84 6.47 4.72 5.53
CA TYR A 84 6.36 3.75 4.44
C TYR A 84 5.05 2.98 4.52
N ALA A 85 4.54 2.57 3.35
CA ALA A 85 3.45 1.59 3.30
C ALA A 85 3.84 0.34 4.10
N LEU A 86 2.91 -0.15 4.93
CA LEU A 86 3.20 -1.22 5.89
C LEU A 86 3.72 -2.48 5.21
N LYS A 87 3.15 -2.83 4.05
CA LYS A 87 3.63 -3.96 3.24
C LYS A 87 5.12 -3.82 2.90
N ASN A 88 5.54 -2.67 2.36
CA ASN A 88 6.92 -2.41 2.00
C ASN A 88 7.85 -2.42 3.23
N TYR A 89 7.38 -1.89 4.35
CA TYR A 89 8.13 -1.90 5.61
C TYR A 89 8.37 -3.32 6.11
N MET A 90 7.35 -4.18 6.08
CA MET A 90 7.45 -5.59 6.47
C MET A 90 8.38 -6.39 5.55
N GLU A 91 8.21 -6.22 4.23
CA GLU A 91 9.01 -6.93 3.21
C GLU A 91 10.51 -6.57 3.30
N ARG A 92 10.84 -5.28 3.52
CA ARG A 92 12.23 -4.83 3.74
C ARG A 92 12.90 -5.48 4.95
N ALA A 93 12.11 -5.88 5.94
CA ALA A 93 12.60 -6.55 7.13
C ALA A 93 12.59 -8.09 7.01
N GLY A 94 12.28 -8.64 5.82
CA GLY A 94 12.22 -10.07 5.59
C GLY A 94 10.98 -10.76 6.20
N GLU A 95 9.96 -10.00 6.58
CA GLU A 95 8.70 -10.53 7.12
C GLU A 95 7.60 -10.43 6.06
N THR A 96 6.75 -11.45 5.95
CA THR A 96 5.62 -11.42 5.01
C THR A 96 4.44 -10.63 5.58
N TRP A 97 3.81 -9.82 4.73
CA TRP A 97 2.57 -9.13 5.05
C TRP A 97 1.45 -9.64 4.14
N GLU A 98 0.69 -10.60 4.66
CA GLU A 98 -0.27 -11.35 3.88
C GLU A 98 -1.46 -10.49 3.44
N ALA A 99 -2.09 -10.86 2.32
CA ALA A 99 -3.24 -10.13 1.79
C ALA A 99 -4.37 -9.96 2.82
N GLY A 100 -4.61 -10.97 3.65
CA GLY A 100 -5.59 -10.90 4.74
C GLY A 100 -5.24 -9.91 5.86
N GLN A 101 -3.97 -9.61 6.09
CA GLN A 101 -3.51 -8.58 7.02
C GLN A 101 -3.59 -7.20 6.37
N ASN A 102 -3.22 -7.08 5.09
CA ASN A 102 -3.31 -5.84 4.33
C ASN A 102 -4.75 -5.31 4.23
N VAL A 103 -5.73 -6.20 4.06
CA VAL A 103 -7.15 -5.85 4.09
C VAL A 103 -7.61 -5.37 5.46
N ARG A 104 -6.94 -5.77 6.55
CA ARG A 104 -7.33 -5.39 7.92
C ARG A 104 -6.76 -4.04 8.34
N LEU A 105 -5.54 -3.72 7.92
CA LEU A 105 -4.87 -2.45 8.18
C LEU A 105 -4.39 -1.83 6.85
N PRO A 106 -5.31 -1.30 6.04
CA PRO A 106 -4.98 -0.75 4.72
C PRO A 106 -4.09 0.49 4.86
N SER A 107 -2.99 0.53 4.11
CA SER A 107 -2.12 1.72 4.02
C SER A 107 -2.70 2.73 3.02
N ILE A 108 -3.14 3.89 3.51
CA ILE A 108 -3.72 4.96 2.70
C ILE A 108 -2.62 6.00 2.41
N PRO A 109 -2.35 6.34 1.14
CA PRO A 109 -1.44 7.45 0.81
C PRO A 109 -1.95 8.76 1.43
N ALA A 110 -1.06 9.51 2.10
CA ALA A 110 -1.42 10.76 2.77
C ALA A 110 -0.75 12.00 2.16
N ALA A 111 0.30 11.80 1.35
CA ALA A 111 1.03 12.91 0.74
C ALA A 111 0.32 13.44 -0.50
N THR A 112 0.26 14.76 -0.60
CA THR A 112 -0.41 15.56 -1.64
C THR A 112 0.39 16.86 -1.86
N LEU A 113 -0.21 17.86 -2.53
CA LEU A 113 0.47 19.06 -3.01
C LEU A 113 1.19 19.87 -1.91
N HIS A 114 0.56 20.05 -0.74
CA HIS A 114 1.12 20.85 0.36
C HIS A 114 1.36 20.02 1.62
N GLY A 115 1.98 18.85 1.47
CA GLY A 115 2.14 17.89 2.56
C GLY A 115 0.95 16.95 2.61
N ILE A 116 0.05 17.10 3.59
CA ILE A 116 -1.20 16.31 3.69
C ILE A 116 -2.45 17.09 3.26
N TYR A 117 -2.27 18.26 2.64
CA TYR A 117 -3.37 19.16 2.24
C TYR A 117 -3.36 19.48 0.75
N GLU A 118 -4.51 19.36 0.10
CA GLU A 118 -4.76 19.88 -1.25
C GLU A 118 -5.05 21.38 -1.21
N ASN A 119 -5.72 21.86 -0.16
CA ASN A 119 -6.13 23.25 -0.01
C ASN A 119 -5.64 23.81 1.34
N LEU A 120 -5.01 24.98 1.28
CA LEU A 120 -4.46 25.65 2.46
C LEU A 120 -5.47 26.57 3.17
N HIS A 121 -6.67 26.78 2.63
CA HIS A 121 -7.72 27.58 3.25
C HIS A 121 -7.26 28.99 3.71
N GLY A 122 -6.42 29.64 2.90
CA GLY A 122 -5.88 30.97 3.18
C GLY A 122 -4.63 31.01 4.06
N PHE A 123 -4.11 29.86 4.50
CA PHE A 123 -2.81 29.77 5.17
C PHE A 123 -1.65 29.80 4.15
N PRO A 124 -0.47 30.33 4.53
CA PRO A 124 0.65 30.52 3.59
C PRO A 124 1.33 29.22 3.15
N ASN A 125 1.25 28.15 3.95
CA ASN A 125 1.80 26.83 3.64
C ASN A 125 1.19 25.75 4.56
N GLY A 126 1.46 24.48 4.26
CA GLY A 126 0.94 23.34 5.03
C GLY A 126 1.43 23.28 6.48
N ALA A 127 2.62 23.81 6.78
CA ALA A 127 3.12 23.89 8.16
C ALA A 127 2.28 24.87 9.00
N ALA A 128 2.00 26.06 8.46
CA ALA A 128 1.16 27.05 9.13
C ALA A 128 -0.27 26.54 9.39
N LEU A 129 -0.87 25.84 8.43
CA LEU A 129 -2.18 25.20 8.62
C LEU A 129 -2.11 24.08 9.68
N SER A 130 -1.07 23.24 9.65
CA SER A 130 -0.86 22.18 10.64
C SER A 130 -0.75 22.74 12.06
N ASP A 131 0.03 23.81 12.24
CA ASP A 131 0.23 24.42 13.55
C ASP A 131 -1.05 25.07 14.07
N HIS A 132 -1.81 25.73 13.19
CA HIS A 132 -3.13 26.26 13.53
C HIS A 132 -4.08 25.14 13.99
N LEU A 133 -4.19 24.04 13.23
CA LEU A 133 -5.05 22.91 13.58
C LEU A 133 -4.62 22.22 14.87
N LYS A 134 -3.30 22.08 15.12
CA LYS A 134 -2.77 21.54 16.38
C LYS A 134 -3.15 22.43 17.56
N ALA A 135 -2.96 23.75 17.46
CA ALA A 135 -3.31 24.69 18.53
C ALA A 135 -4.83 24.68 18.81
N ALA A 136 -5.66 24.68 17.76
CA ALA A 136 -7.11 24.58 17.89
C ALA A 136 -7.53 23.26 18.55
N ALA A 137 -6.96 22.12 18.13
CA ALA A 137 -7.23 20.81 18.72
C ALA A 137 -6.77 20.68 20.17
N GLN A 138 -5.68 21.35 20.56
CA GLN A 138 -5.24 21.40 21.96
C GLN A 138 -6.23 22.18 22.83
N LYS A 139 -6.79 23.29 22.32
CA LYS A 139 -7.75 24.12 23.05
C LYS A 139 -9.17 23.52 23.07
N TYR A 140 -9.59 22.91 21.96
CA TYR A 140 -10.95 22.42 21.75
C TYR A 140 -10.92 20.92 21.41
N HIS A 141 -11.31 20.09 22.38
CA HIS A 141 -11.34 18.64 22.21
C HIS A 141 -12.35 17.95 23.14
N GLY A 142 -12.75 16.73 22.78
CA GLY A 142 -13.61 15.84 23.59
C GLY A 142 -15.08 16.22 23.63
N THR A 143 -15.51 17.19 22.84
CA THR A 143 -16.90 17.66 22.75
C THR A 143 -17.68 16.91 21.68
N ALA A 144 -17.12 16.78 20.48
CA ALA A 144 -17.79 16.18 19.33
C ALA A 144 -18.21 14.72 19.57
N ILE A 145 -17.40 13.91 20.26
CA ILE A 145 -17.77 12.51 20.55
C ILE A 145 -19.01 12.40 21.44
N ARG A 146 -19.22 13.33 22.39
CA ARG A 146 -20.38 13.30 23.29
C ARG A 146 -21.65 13.66 22.54
N ALA A 147 -21.58 14.68 21.70
CA ALA A 147 -22.68 15.05 20.81
C ALA A 147 -23.01 13.89 19.85
N TRP A 148 -21.99 13.26 19.28
CA TRP A 148 -22.18 12.13 18.38
C TRP A 148 -22.78 10.92 19.09
N ALA A 149 -22.31 10.57 20.29
CA ALA A 149 -22.86 9.47 21.07
C ALA A 149 -24.33 9.71 21.48
N ALA A 150 -24.71 10.96 21.78
CA ALA A 150 -26.09 11.32 22.05
C ALA A 150 -26.96 11.18 20.79
N LYS A 151 -26.48 11.67 19.64
CA LYS A 151 -27.19 11.54 18.36
C LYS A 151 -27.32 10.09 17.91
N LEU A 152 -26.27 9.27 18.05
CA LEU A 152 -26.27 7.89 17.59
C LEU A 152 -27.35 7.03 18.26
N GLN A 153 -27.72 7.36 19.50
CA GLN A 153 -28.82 6.71 20.21
C GLN A 153 -30.20 6.96 19.59
N THR A 154 -30.34 8.02 18.79
CA THR A 154 -31.61 8.39 18.15
C THR A 154 -31.66 8.00 16.68
N ILE A 155 -30.55 7.58 16.07
CA ILE A 155 -30.50 7.20 14.65
C ILE A 155 -30.96 5.74 14.50
N PRO A 156 -32.00 5.46 13.70
CA PRO A 156 -32.42 4.09 13.42
C PRO A 156 -31.32 3.30 12.71
N ALA A 157 -31.17 2.02 13.05
CA ALA A 157 -30.16 1.16 12.45
C ALA A 157 -30.30 1.05 10.92
N ASP A 158 -31.53 1.12 10.38
CA ASP A 158 -31.77 1.15 8.93
C ASP A 158 -31.23 2.39 8.25
N THR A 159 -31.20 3.54 8.93
CA THR A 159 -30.61 4.76 8.38
C THR A 159 -29.10 4.59 8.21
N VAL A 160 -28.43 3.98 9.19
CA VAL A 160 -27.00 3.66 9.09
C VAL A 160 -26.74 2.66 7.97
N ARG A 161 -27.56 1.59 7.86
CA ARG A 161 -27.46 0.60 6.78
C ARG A 161 -27.66 1.23 5.41
N ALA A 162 -28.62 2.13 5.25
CA ALA A 162 -28.89 2.84 4.01
C ALA A 162 -27.71 3.74 3.62
N ALA A 163 -27.13 4.50 4.56
CA ALA A 163 -25.96 5.32 4.31
C ALA A 163 -24.73 4.50 3.86
N LEU A 164 -24.50 3.34 4.50
CA LEU A 164 -23.46 2.39 4.08
C LEU A 164 -23.68 1.88 2.66
N ALA A 165 -24.91 1.46 2.35
CA ALA A 165 -25.28 0.94 1.03
C ALA A 165 -25.15 2.01 -0.06
N ALA A 166 -25.55 3.25 0.23
CA ALA A 166 -25.42 4.38 -0.67
C ALA A 166 -23.96 4.64 -1.05
N PHE A 167 -23.03 4.62 -0.08
CA PHE A 167 -21.60 4.76 -0.37
C PHE A 167 -21.09 3.61 -1.25
N LEU A 168 -21.40 2.35 -0.87
CA LEU A 168 -20.92 1.18 -1.60
C LEU A 168 -21.44 1.14 -3.04
N ALA A 169 -22.65 1.64 -3.30
CA ALA A 169 -23.22 1.74 -4.64
C ALA A 169 -22.49 2.74 -5.56
N THR A 170 -21.65 3.63 -5.01
CA THR A 170 -20.82 4.55 -5.82
C THR A 170 -19.50 3.94 -6.30
N LEU A 171 -19.15 2.75 -5.80
CA LEU A 171 -17.89 2.08 -6.11
C LEU A 171 -18.07 1.13 -7.30
N PRO A 172 -17.00 0.87 -8.08
CA PRO A 172 -17.04 -0.14 -9.15
C PRO A 172 -17.19 -1.56 -8.57
N ASP A 173 -17.34 -2.55 -9.44
CA ASP A 173 -17.29 -3.96 -9.01
C ASP A 173 -15.94 -4.28 -8.36
N LEU A 174 -15.99 -4.71 -7.10
CA LEU A 174 -14.82 -5.00 -6.27
C LEU A 174 -14.66 -6.49 -6.05
N ASP A 175 -13.42 -6.96 -5.99
CA ASP A 175 -13.13 -8.30 -5.49
C ASP A 175 -13.48 -8.45 -3.99
N GLY A 176 -13.44 -9.68 -3.48
CA GLY A 176 -13.80 -9.97 -2.09
C GLY A 176 -12.90 -9.30 -1.05
N GLN A 177 -11.66 -8.94 -1.39
CA GLN A 177 -10.73 -8.25 -0.48
C GLN A 177 -11.00 -6.75 -0.45
N ALA A 178 -11.11 -6.12 -1.63
CA ALA A 178 -11.44 -4.72 -1.79
C ALA A 178 -12.83 -4.40 -1.21
N CYS A 179 -13.82 -5.29 -1.37
CA CYS A 179 -15.14 -5.14 -0.75
C CYS A 179 -15.05 -5.08 0.79
N ARG A 180 -14.16 -5.87 1.42
CA ARG A 180 -13.97 -5.82 2.89
C ARG A 180 -13.34 -4.51 3.34
N VAL A 181 -12.43 -3.94 2.55
CA VAL A 181 -11.85 -2.63 2.84
C VAL A 181 -12.88 -1.53 2.64
N ALA A 182 -13.59 -1.54 1.52
CA ALA A 182 -14.64 -0.58 1.18
C ALA A 182 -15.70 -0.43 2.26
N ARG A 183 -16.10 -1.52 2.94
CA ARG A 183 -17.05 -1.47 4.07
C ARG A 183 -16.58 -0.59 5.24
N ARG A 184 -15.27 -0.50 5.50
CA ARG A 184 -14.73 0.39 6.55
C ARG A 184 -14.75 1.85 6.13
N PHE A 185 -14.45 2.13 4.86
CA PHE A 185 -14.58 3.47 4.29
C PHE A 185 -16.04 3.90 4.26
N ALA A 186 -16.96 3.02 3.86
CA ALA A 186 -18.40 3.27 3.92
C ALA A 186 -18.85 3.67 5.33
N LEU A 187 -18.32 3.01 6.37
CA LEU A 187 -18.63 3.36 7.76
C LEU A 187 -18.15 4.77 8.12
N ALA A 188 -16.94 5.15 7.69
CA ALA A 188 -16.42 6.50 7.91
C ALA A 188 -17.24 7.56 7.15
N ALA A 189 -17.59 7.31 5.88
CA ALA A 189 -18.43 8.19 5.08
C ALA A 189 -19.82 8.37 5.70
N ALA A 190 -20.48 7.26 6.06
CA ALA A 190 -21.78 7.28 6.71
C ALA A 190 -21.74 8.05 8.05
N ALA A 191 -20.68 7.88 8.84
CA ALA A 191 -20.52 8.63 10.09
C ALA A 191 -20.37 10.14 9.84
N LEU A 192 -19.64 10.56 8.80
CA LEU A 192 -19.49 11.98 8.44
C LEU A 192 -20.81 12.60 7.97
N GLU A 193 -21.54 11.93 7.07
CA GLU A 193 -22.84 12.44 6.60
C GLU A 193 -23.86 12.52 7.74
N LEU A 194 -23.93 11.49 8.58
CA LEU A 194 -24.85 11.45 9.71
C LEU A 194 -24.43 12.37 10.85
N SER A 195 -23.23 12.96 10.83
CA SER A 195 -22.76 13.91 11.85
C SER A 195 -22.55 15.33 11.30
N ALA A 196 -23.16 15.66 10.15
CA ALA A 196 -22.97 16.94 9.47
C ALA A 196 -23.22 18.17 10.38
N GLU A 197 -24.23 18.17 11.24
CA GLU A 197 -24.49 19.30 12.15
C GLU A 197 -23.48 19.41 13.31
N ILE A 198 -22.75 18.33 13.59
CA ILE A 198 -21.70 18.30 14.63
C ILE A 198 -20.36 18.72 14.02
N THR A 199 -20.06 18.21 12.83
CA THR A 199 -18.81 18.51 12.12
C THR A 199 -18.84 19.89 11.44
N GLY A 200 -20.03 20.38 11.11
CA GLY A 200 -20.23 21.60 10.31
C GLY A 200 -19.91 21.41 8.82
N LEU A 201 -19.65 20.17 8.38
CA LEU A 201 -19.35 19.88 6.98
C LEU A 201 -20.63 19.95 6.12
N PRO A 202 -20.59 20.57 4.94
CA PRO A 202 -21.69 20.49 3.99
C PRO A 202 -21.95 19.04 3.56
N ALA A 203 -23.21 18.74 3.27
CA ALA A 203 -23.63 17.41 2.83
C ALA A 203 -22.81 16.95 1.60
N GLY A 204 -22.38 15.69 1.61
CA GLY A 204 -21.60 15.07 0.53
C GLY A 204 -20.08 15.35 0.56
N ILE A 205 -19.61 16.40 1.24
CA ILE A 205 -18.17 16.72 1.30
C ILE A 205 -17.39 15.63 2.04
N GLY A 206 -17.92 15.15 3.16
CA GLY A 206 -17.31 14.06 3.93
C GLY A 206 -17.25 12.76 3.11
N THR A 207 -18.35 12.42 2.44
CA THR A 207 -18.40 11.25 1.54
C THR A 207 -17.39 11.33 0.41
N ALA A 208 -17.29 12.49 -0.26
CA ALA A 208 -16.36 12.69 -1.36
C ALA A 208 -14.90 12.51 -0.93
N GLY A 209 -14.50 13.09 0.20
CA GLY A 209 -13.14 12.93 0.74
C GLY A 209 -12.82 11.48 1.09
N ILE A 210 -13.75 10.76 1.73
CA ILE A 210 -13.55 9.33 2.05
C ILE A 210 -13.51 8.46 0.78
N LYS A 211 -14.30 8.79 -0.25
CA LYS A 211 -14.27 8.11 -1.54
C LYS A 211 -12.91 8.29 -2.22
N GLN A 212 -12.35 9.50 -2.24
CA GLN A 212 -11.01 9.75 -2.77
C GLN A 212 -9.95 8.90 -2.08
N CYS A 213 -9.94 8.88 -0.72
CA CYS A 213 -9.00 8.04 0.03
C CYS A 213 -9.15 6.54 -0.31
N PHE A 214 -10.37 6.05 -0.56
CA PHE A 214 -10.58 4.67 -0.99
C PHE A 214 -10.05 4.44 -2.40
N GLU A 215 -10.29 5.35 -3.33
CA GLU A 215 -9.83 5.26 -4.71
C GLU A 215 -8.31 5.29 -4.79
N ASP A 216 -7.64 6.14 -4.03
CA ASP A 216 -6.18 6.19 -3.95
C ASP A 216 -5.61 4.89 -3.38
N TRP A 217 -6.23 4.37 -2.31
CA TRP A 217 -5.89 3.06 -1.77
C TRP A 217 -6.11 1.95 -2.80
N PHE A 218 -7.24 1.94 -3.49
CA PHE A 218 -7.60 0.90 -4.46
C PHE A 218 -6.70 0.94 -5.69
N ALA A 219 -6.38 2.13 -6.21
CA ALA A 219 -5.42 2.32 -7.29
C ALA A 219 -4.03 1.79 -6.89
N ALA A 220 -3.59 2.03 -5.65
CA ALA A 220 -2.32 1.55 -5.15
C ALA A 220 -2.28 0.03 -4.88
N ASN A 221 -3.43 -0.58 -4.54
CA ASN A 221 -3.53 -1.98 -4.09
C ASN A 221 -4.19 -2.94 -5.09
N SER A 222 -4.71 -2.44 -6.22
CA SER A 222 -5.17 -3.29 -7.31
C SER A 222 -4.03 -4.20 -7.77
N ALA A 223 -4.25 -5.51 -7.71
CA ALA A 223 -3.21 -6.55 -7.80
C ALA A 223 -2.42 -6.55 -9.12
N GLY A 224 -2.95 -5.93 -10.19
CA GLY A 224 -2.18 -5.61 -11.39
C GLY A 224 -1.06 -4.63 -11.05
N LYS A 225 -1.40 -3.38 -10.73
CA LYS A 225 -0.44 -2.26 -10.66
C LYS A 225 0.65 -2.39 -9.60
N TYR A 226 0.45 -3.09 -8.48
CA TYR A 226 1.53 -3.28 -7.50
C TYR A 226 2.56 -4.29 -7.98
N GLU A 227 2.09 -5.46 -8.42
CA GLU A 227 2.97 -6.52 -8.94
C GLU A 227 3.67 -6.04 -10.21
N ASP A 228 2.95 -5.33 -11.09
CA ASP A 228 3.50 -4.72 -12.30
C ASP A 228 4.62 -3.72 -11.96
N ARG A 229 4.41 -2.84 -10.97
CA ARG A 229 5.44 -1.91 -10.50
C ARG A 229 6.63 -2.63 -9.88
N GLN A 230 6.41 -3.74 -9.16
CA GLN A 230 7.51 -4.51 -8.58
C GLN A 230 8.33 -5.23 -9.65
N ILE A 231 7.67 -5.78 -10.69
CA ILE A 231 8.32 -6.38 -11.87
C ILE A 231 9.22 -5.34 -12.56
N ILE A 232 8.69 -4.16 -12.86
CA ILE A 232 9.44 -3.07 -13.51
C ILE A 232 10.62 -2.64 -12.64
N ARG A 233 10.39 -2.47 -11.32
CA ARG A 233 11.44 -2.08 -10.37
C ARG A 233 12.57 -3.11 -10.30
N ASN A 234 12.24 -4.40 -10.19
CA ASN A 234 13.25 -5.46 -10.13
C ASN A 234 14.11 -5.49 -11.39
N MET A 235 13.47 -5.41 -12.57
CA MET A 235 14.20 -5.35 -13.84
C MET A 235 15.09 -4.10 -13.93
N THR A 236 14.57 -2.94 -13.53
CA THR A 236 15.32 -1.67 -13.50
C THR A 236 16.55 -1.76 -12.60
N ALA A 237 16.40 -2.25 -11.38
CA ALA A 237 17.51 -2.40 -10.44
C ALA A 237 18.60 -3.32 -11.01
N PHE A 238 18.20 -4.45 -11.62
CA PHE A 238 19.14 -5.37 -12.24
C PHE A 238 19.90 -4.72 -13.41
N MET A 239 19.20 -4.03 -14.30
CA MET A 239 19.80 -3.39 -15.47
C MET A 239 20.72 -2.23 -15.07
N GLN A 240 20.32 -1.36 -14.15
CA GLN A 240 21.18 -0.27 -13.66
C GLN A 240 22.50 -0.79 -13.07
N GLN A 241 22.47 -1.94 -12.40
CA GLN A 241 23.67 -2.52 -11.79
C GLN A 241 24.54 -3.28 -12.81
N HIS A 242 23.95 -3.86 -13.85
CA HIS A 242 24.64 -4.88 -14.66
C HIS A 242 24.70 -4.60 -16.17
N ALA A 243 23.86 -3.73 -16.73
CA ALA A 243 23.70 -3.54 -18.18
C ALA A 243 25.00 -3.20 -18.92
N HIS A 244 25.88 -2.41 -18.30
CA HIS A 244 27.16 -2.01 -18.90
C HIS A 244 28.36 -2.77 -18.31
N GLY A 245 28.11 -3.78 -17.47
CA GLY A 245 29.15 -4.59 -16.83
C GLY A 245 29.45 -5.88 -17.59
N LEU A 246 30.47 -6.61 -17.13
CA LEU A 246 30.92 -7.89 -17.70
C LEU A 246 29.91 -9.04 -17.58
N ARG A 247 28.77 -8.77 -16.97
CA ARG A 247 27.68 -9.74 -16.80
C ARG A 247 26.96 -10.01 -18.11
N PHE A 248 26.87 -9.00 -18.96
CA PHE A 248 26.43 -9.12 -20.34
C PHE A 248 27.64 -9.19 -21.26
N SER A 249 27.76 -10.32 -21.96
CA SER A 249 28.83 -10.55 -22.91
C SER A 249 28.48 -9.95 -24.27
N ASP A 250 29.47 -9.43 -25.00
CA ASP A 250 29.21 -8.93 -26.35
C ASP A 250 28.68 -10.05 -27.27
N TRP A 251 27.82 -9.69 -28.22
CA TRP A 251 27.06 -10.65 -29.04
C TRP A 251 27.91 -11.77 -29.68
N ASN A 252 29.09 -11.40 -30.16
CA ASN A 252 29.99 -12.27 -30.94
C ASN A 252 31.08 -12.96 -30.11
N THR A 253 31.10 -12.81 -28.78
CA THR A 253 32.13 -13.48 -27.98
C THR A 253 31.87 -14.99 -27.85
N GLU A 254 32.96 -15.75 -27.81
CA GLU A 254 32.93 -17.20 -27.55
C GLU A 254 33.05 -17.53 -26.05
N CYS A 255 33.65 -16.63 -25.27
CA CYS A 255 33.88 -16.77 -23.84
C CYS A 255 32.94 -15.88 -23.03
N THR A 256 32.38 -16.44 -21.95
CA THR A 256 31.49 -15.73 -21.02
C THR A 256 32.12 -15.62 -19.64
N ASN A 257 31.72 -14.63 -18.87
CA ASN A 257 32.18 -14.46 -17.50
C ASN A 257 31.53 -15.48 -16.54
N LYS A 258 32.05 -15.60 -15.31
CA LYS A 258 31.57 -16.52 -14.28
C LYS A 258 30.10 -16.31 -13.91
N ASP A 259 29.66 -15.05 -13.84
CA ASP A 259 28.29 -14.67 -13.45
C ASP A 259 27.43 -14.22 -14.65
N HIS A 260 27.63 -14.86 -15.81
CA HIS A 260 27.02 -14.49 -17.09
C HIS A 260 25.48 -14.41 -17.02
N ALA A 261 24.93 -13.23 -17.32
CA ALA A 261 23.50 -12.95 -17.35
C ALA A 261 22.90 -13.04 -18.75
N GLY A 262 23.72 -12.92 -19.79
CA GLY A 262 23.24 -12.87 -21.16
C GLY A 262 24.17 -12.17 -22.13
N TYR A 263 23.64 -11.83 -23.30
CA TYR A 263 24.40 -11.14 -24.34
C TYR A 263 23.87 -9.74 -24.59
N ARG A 264 24.77 -8.79 -24.87
CA ARG A 264 24.40 -7.48 -25.41
C ARG A 264 24.62 -7.49 -26.91
N ARG A 265 23.59 -7.11 -27.66
CA ARG A 265 23.63 -6.95 -29.12
C ARG A 265 23.39 -5.48 -29.47
N PRO A 266 24.38 -4.80 -30.07
CA PRO A 266 24.18 -3.46 -30.59
C PRO A 266 22.97 -3.40 -31.52
N SER A 267 22.13 -2.37 -31.40
CA SER A 267 21.05 -2.18 -32.36
C SER A 267 21.61 -2.09 -33.79
N PRO A 268 21.01 -2.79 -34.78
CA PRO A 268 21.44 -2.70 -36.17
C PRO A 268 21.14 -1.33 -36.81
N ASP A 269 20.27 -0.53 -36.20
CA ASP A 269 20.03 0.86 -36.56
C ASP A 269 20.97 1.77 -35.76
N ALA A 270 21.83 2.51 -36.48
CA ALA A 270 22.84 3.39 -35.88
C ALA A 270 22.21 4.53 -35.05
N ALA A 271 21.02 5.03 -35.42
CA ALA A 271 20.32 6.05 -34.66
C ALA A 271 19.75 5.48 -33.36
N ALA A 272 19.17 4.28 -33.40
CA ALA A 272 18.70 3.57 -32.22
C ALA A 272 19.86 3.14 -31.30
N ASN A 273 21.00 2.76 -31.88
CA ASN A 273 22.22 2.45 -31.12
C ASN A 273 22.73 3.68 -30.35
N ALA A 274 22.81 4.84 -31.03
CA ALA A 274 23.20 6.10 -30.40
C ALA A 274 22.21 6.55 -29.30
N ALA A 275 20.94 6.14 -29.40
CA ALA A 275 19.91 6.36 -28.38
C ALA A 275 19.92 5.31 -27.24
N GLY A 276 20.92 4.42 -27.19
CA GLY A 276 21.04 3.42 -26.12
C GLY A 276 20.06 2.23 -26.21
N MET A 277 19.41 2.03 -27.36
CA MET A 277 18.43 0.96 -27.59
C MET A 277 19.09 -0.39 -27.93
N ASP A 278 20.23 -0.70 -27.31
CA ASP A 278 20.88 -1.99 -27.46
C ASP A 278 19.99 -3.12 -26.94
N GLU A 279 20.05 -4.28 -27.57
CA GLU A 279 19.28 -5.43 -27.13
C GLU A 279 20.03 -6.25 -26.08
N TYR A 280 19.35 -6.56 -24.99
CA TYR A 280 19.86 -7.40 -23.92
C TYR A 280 19.16 -8.76 -23.94
N TRP A 281 19.92 -9.78 -24.33
CA TRP A 281 19.48 -11.18 -24.43
C TRP A 281 19.74 -11.90 -23.11
N ILE A 282 18.77 -11.87 -22.22
CA ILE A 282 18.84 -12.37 -20.84
C ILE A 282 18.55 -13.88 -20.80
N ILE A 283 19.41 -14.62 -20.08
CA ILE A 283 19.27 -16.06 -19.87
C ILE A 283 17.96 -16.33 -19.09
N PRO A 284 17.16 -17.35 -19.46
CA PRO A 284 15.90 -17.64 -18.79
C PRO A 284 16.00 -17.82 -17.27
N PHE A 285 17.01 -18.56 -16.79
CA PHE A 285 17.21 -18.75 -15.35
C PHE A 285 17.46 -17.43 -14.62
N VAL A 286 18.26 -16.54 -15.19
CA VAL A 286 18.55 -15.23 -14.60
C VAL A 286 17.29 -14.37 -14.58
N PHE A 287 16.54 -14.33 -15.68
CA PHE A 287 15.26 -13.61 -15.74
C PHE A 287 14.26 -14.14 -14.70
N GLU A 288 14.02 -15.46 -14.70
CA GLU A 288 12.94 -16.10 -13.93
C GLU A 288 13.25 -16.21 -12.43
N GLU A 289 14.49 -16.54 -12.06
CA GLU A 289 14.84 -16.81 -10.66
C GLU A 289 15.50 -15.60 -9.98
N GLU A 290 16.39 -14.90 -10.68
CA GLU A 290 17.20 -13.84 -10.07
C GLU A 290 16.53 -12.47 -10.15
N ILE A 291 15.99 -12.11 -11.32
CA ILE A 291 15.33 -10.81 -11.52
C ILE A 291 13.91 -10.86 -10.97
N MET A 292 13.12 -11.90 -11.33
CA MET A 292 11.72 -11.97 -10.92
C MET A 292 11.50 -12.44 -9.48
N GLN A 293 12.46 -13.12 -8.86
CA GLN A 293 12.44 -13.51 -7.43
C GLN A 293 11.09 -14.09 -6.96
N GLY A 294 10.49 -14.97 -7.77
CA GLY A 294 9.22 -15.63 -7.45
C GLY A 294 7.96 -14.96 -8.02
N ALA A 295 8.06 -13.88 -8.80
CA ALA A 295 6.94 -13.34 -9.56
C ALA A 295 6.50 -14.28 -10.71
N ASP A 296 5.21 -14.25 -11.08
CA ASP A 296 4.71 -15.07 -12.19
C ASP A 296 5.35 -14.65 -13.53
N LYS A 297 5.94 -15.62 -14.24
CA LYS A 297 6.70 -15.37 -15.47
C LYS A 297 5.85 -14.83 -16.61
N GLU A 298 4.61 -15.28 -16.76
CA GLU A 298 3.72 -14.85 -17.84
C GLU A 298 3.26 -13.41 -17.60
N LYS A 299 2.93 -13.10 -16.35
CA LYS A 299 2.64 -11.72 -15.93
C LYS A 299 3.85 -10.81 -16.12
N ALA A 300 5.03 -11.21 -15.66
CA ALA A 300 6.26 -10.44 -15.84
C ALA A 300 6.52 -10.09 -17.31
N CYS A 301 6.37 -11.06 -18.20
CA CYS A 301 6.53 -10.83 -19.64
C CYS A 301 5.46 -9.89 -20.19
N THR A 302 4.20 -10.06 -19.76
CA THR A 302 3.08 -9.21 -20.20
C THR A 302 3.27 -7.76 -19.77
N VAL A 303 3.72 -7.53 -18.54
CA VAL A 303 3.97 -6.19 -17.97
C VAL A 303 5.11 -5.50 -18.71
N LEU A 304 6.27 -6.14 -18.80
CA LEU A 304 7.45 -5.54 -19.44
C LEU A 304 7.23 -5.33 -20.94
N HIS A 305 6.46 -6.20 -21.60
CA HIS A 305 6.07 -6.01 -22.99
C HIS A 305 5.05 -4.89 -23.16
N GLY A 306 4.10 -4.74 -22.22
CA GLY A 306 3.09 -3.70 -22.23
C GLY A 306 3.66 -2.29 -22.19
N ILE A 307 4.79 -2.09 -21.48
CA ILE A 307 5.53 -0.83 -21.47
C ILE A 307 6.56 -0.71 -22.61
N GLY A 308 6.60 -1.67 -23.54
CA GLY A 308 7.53 -1.67 -24.68
C GLY A 308 8.97 -2.09 -24.36
N TRP A 309 9.26 -2.50 -23.13
CA TRP A 309 10.64 -2.81 -22.71
C TRP A 309 11.09 -4.23 -23.07
N LEU A 310 10.16 -5.19 -23.09
CA LEU A 310 10.42 -6.57 -23.51
C LEU A 310 9.93 -6.83 -24.94
N ALA A 311 10.81 -7.34 -25.79
CA ALA A 311 10.47 -7.72 -27.15
C ALA A 311 9.67 -9.03 -27.18
N LYS A 312 8.78 -9.15 -28.18
CA LYS A 312 8.02 -10.38 -28.46
C LYS A 312 8.21 -10.79 -29.93
N PRO A 313 8.50 -12.07 -30.24
CA PRO A 313 8.60 -12.56 -31.61
C PRO A 313 7.30 -12.35 -32.40
N GLN A 314 7.40 -12.11 -33.72
CA GLN A 314 6.25 -11.90 -34.62
C GLN A 314 5.22 -13.04 -34.61
N ASP A 315 5.65 -14.27 -34.31
CA ASP A 315 4.78 -15.45 -34.24
C ASP A 315 3.89 -15.47 -32.97
N GLY A 316 4.08 -14.51 -32.05
CA GLY A 316 3.19 -14.17 -30.93
C GLY A 316 3.03 -15.22 -29.82
N ARG A 317 3.40 -16.48 -30.05
CA ARG A 317 3.13 -17.63 -29.15
C ARG A 317 4.14 -17.83 -28.03
N ARG A 318 5.33 -17.21 -28.09
CA ARG A 318 6.43 -17.46 -27.13
C ARG A 318 7.15 -16.15 -26.82
N TRP A 319 7.65 -16.02 -25.59
CA TRP A 319 8.39 -14.82 -25.15
C TRP A 319 9.89 -14.84 -25.47
N LYS A 320 10.45 -16.00 -25.82
CA LYS A 320 11.91 -16.20 -25.93
C LYS A 320 12.38 -16.24 -27.39
N PHE A 321 13.50 -15.59 -27.68
CA PHE A 321 14.18 -15.59 -28.99
C PHE A 321 15.32 -16.61 -29.03
N GLN A 322 15.58 -17.19 -30.20
CA GLN A 322 16.64 -18.21 -30.37
C GLN A 322 17.94 -17.58 -30.86
N LYS A 323 19.04 -17.81 -30.12
CA LYS A 323 20.41 -17.56 -30.58
C LYS A 323 21.01 -18.87 -31.09
N ARG A 324 21.46 -18.89 -32.36
CA ARG A 324 22.00 -20.10 -33.00
C ARG A 324 23.15 -20.68 -32.17
N GLY A 325 23.03 -21.96 -31.80
CA GLY A 325 24.05 -22.69 -31.03
C GLY A 325 24.15 -22.32 -29.53
N LYS A 326 23.35 -21.39 -29.01
CA LYS A 326 23.43 -20.93 -27.60
C LYS A 326 22.11 -21.03 -26.81
N GLY A 327 20.98 -21.26 -27.48
CA GLY A 327 19.70 -21.52 -26.81
C GLY A 327 18.68 -20.39 -26.99
N ARG A 328 17.80 -20.21 -25.99
CA ARG A 328 16.70 -19.24 -26.01
C ARG A 328 16.81 -18.21 -24.89
N PHE A 329 16.44 -16.96 -25.17
CA PHE A 329 16.65 -15.82 -24.29
C PHE A 329 15.43 -14.90 -24.27
N TYR A 330 15.24 -14.19 -23.16
CA TYR A 330 14.36 -13.02 -23.13
C TYR A 330 15.11 -11.83 -23.72
N VAL A 331 14.45 -10.98 -24.51
CA VAL A 331 15.10 -9.84 -25.18
C VAL A 331 14.51 -8.55 -24.66
N LEU A 332 15.32 -7.78 -23.95
CA LEU A 332 15.00 -6.44 -23.47
C LEU A 332 15.56 -5.40 -24.45
N ILE A 333 14.82 -4.31 -24.69
CA ILE A 333 15.22 -3.24 -25.60
C ILE A 333 15.70 -2.05 -24.77
N GLY A 334 16.99 -1.73 -24.85
CA GLY A 334 17.62 -0.69 -24.04
C GLY A 334 17.91 -1.11 -22.60
N ALA A 335 18.77 -0.33 -21.94
CA ALA A 335 19.17 -0.55 -20.54
C ALA A 335 18.18 0.03 -19.53
N GLU A 336 17.36 1.00 -19.95
CA GLU A 336 16.38 1.71 -19.13
C GLU A 336 14.97 1.48 -19.67
N PRO A 337 13.93 1.54 -18.81
CA PRO A 337 12.56 1.44 -19.27
C PRO A 337 12.25 2.60 -20.23
N PRO A 338 11.43 2.40 -21.27
CA PRO A 338 11.00 3.50 -22.14
C PRO A 338 10.31 4.59 -21.32
N ASP A 339 10.56 5.86 -21.65
CA ASP A 339 9.83 6.98 -21.07
C ASP A 339 8.33 6.71 -21.26
N SER A 340 7.61 6.55 -20.15
CA SER A 340 6.16 6.46 -20.19
C SER A 340 5.66 7.79 -20.72
N ASP A 341 5.07 7.77 -21.91
CA ASP A 341 4.29 8.86 -22.49
C ASP A 341 2.99 9.04 -21.67
N ASP A 342 3.10 9.22 -20.35
CA ASP A 342 2.03 9.74 -19.50
C ASP A 342 1.99 11.25 -19.75
N GLY A 343 1.39 11.62 -20.88
CA GLY A 343 0.85 12.94 -21.21
C GLY A 343 1.56 14.18 -20.65
N GLN A 344 2.42 14.76 -21.49
CA GLN A 344 2.63 16.20 -21.74
C GLN A 344 2.12 17.23 -20.71
N GLU A 345 3.08 18.07 -20.28
CA GLU A 345 2.99 19.51 -19.93
C GLU A 345 1.77 20.08 -19.17
#